data_AF-A0A7C8MCV2-F1
#
_entry.id   AF-A0A7C8MCV2-F1
#
_cell.length_a   1.000
_cell.length_b   1.000
_cell.length_c   1.000
_cell.angle_alpha   90.00
_cell.angle_beta   90.00
_cell.angle_gamma   90.00
#
_symmetry.space_group_name_H-M   'P 1'
#
loop_
_entity.id
_entity.type
_entity.pdbx_description
1 polymer ?
#
loop_
_entity_poly.entity_id
_entity_poly.type
_entity_poly.pdbx_seq_one_letter_code
_entity_poly.pdbx_strand_id
1 'polypeptide(L)'
;MSFVSDTALSLRTWPAFFLAVVALLGPQVSAAPQFSDPKIGLEFEQPGALYSRNSRCTLELTKQAKWKNVQTLTDGQWSWRYGNNWKLTGENIPGGIKGEARFEYIVGPVVLRTNDFAEAATAVANDVLNLPFGEKDGRGNPIYDYRLDGLDDCNDWTLGHAWVQYDNGQKGFHIWDGPDACYDMLFETQLTAATPLSGYWRLAKHMATKANNQPLWENLLWPDVNARKAYFSVVVPELFAARPNDMSARSVQNNLSLLGFLSFVVNVAESAHRLPAGKSTKHFMLLMPRTDFVTMYWLVAKDVKGDLWKLVKHLICHRVNSKGKAVLDSSKCSTNMVGTLKLDKEHIWKTADGRHPLDIKDWVRGIQEGRDLLQRWDKDHYNGQVGGFGNKLEYLDGSTNQKEAAVIIEYRGLKEMIRDEIPQASVDMESAIIDLHRLDMEDRRRAGPS
;
A
#
# COMPACT_ATOMS: atom_id res chain seq x y z
N MET A 1 64.49 -64.02 9.70
CA MET A 1 64.02 -64.65 8.43
C MET A 1 63.04 -63.68 7.78
N SER A 2 63.02 -63.57 6.44
CA SER A 2 61.95 -62.99 5.56
C SER A 2 61.22 -61.70 6.01
N PHE A 3 61.32 -60.55 5.31
CA PHE A 3 60.67 -60.23 4.01
C PHE A 3 59.17 -60.60 3.98
N VAL A 4 58.19 -59.80 3.49
CA VAL A 4 58.14 -58.55 2.68
C VAL A 4 56.69 -57.96 2.86
N SER A 5 56.31 -56.69 2.69
CA SER A 5 56.96 -55.35 2.60
C SER A 5 55.89 -54.24 2.73
N ASP A 6 56.33 -53.01 3.05
CA ASP A 6 55.76 -51.67 2.76
C ASP A 6 54.25 -51.43 2.57
N THR A 7 53.74 -50.44 3.31
CA THR A 7 53.04 -49.29 2.69
C THR A 7 53.17 -48.04 3.57
N ALA A 8 53.52 -46.90 2.99
CA ALA A 8 53.73 -45.64 3.71
C ALA A 8 52.51 -44.70 3.59
N LEU A 9 52.26 -43.86 4.60
CA LEU A 9 51.42 -42.68 4.47
C LEU A 9 51.97 -41.47 5.27
N SER A 10 51.63 -40.26 4.81
CA SER A 10 52.34 -39.03 5.18
C SER A 10 51.95 -38.42 6.53
N LEU A 11 52.92 -37.70 7.12
CA LEU A 11 52.77 -36.70 8.17
C LEU A 11 52.02 -35.42 7.68
N ARG A 12 51.55 -34.62 8.65
CA ARG A 12 51.04 -33.22 8.55
C ARG A 12 49.65 -33.06 7.87
N THR A 13 48.77 -32.13 8.25
CA THR A 13 48.86 -30.94 9.15
C THR A 13 47.48 -30.56 9.73
N TRP A 14 47.46 -29.96 10.93
CA TRP A 14 46.48 -28.91 11.32
C TRP A 14 47.13 -27.52 11.01
N PRO A 15 46.43 -26.36 10.99
CA PRO A 15 45.01 -26.11 11.30
C PRO A 15 44.24 -25.29 10.23
N ALA A 16 42.90 -25.32 10.26
CA ALA A 16 42.04 -24.26 9.70
C ALA A 16 40.58 -24.38 10.22
N PHE A 17 40.14 -23.50 11.12
CA PHE A 17 38.73 -23.48 11.58
C PHE A 17 38.18 -22.12 12.03
N PHE A 18 38.65 -21.01 11.44
CA PHE A 18 38.19 -19.65 11.78
C PHE A 18 38.20 -18.68 10.57
N LEU A 19 37.60 -19.07 9.43
CA LEU A 19 37.56 -18.21 8.23
C LEU A 19 36.43 -18.55 7.22
N ALA A 20 35.18 -18.72 7.67
CA ALA A 20 34.11 -19.24 6.80
C ALA A 20 32.66 -18.72 7.02
N VAL A 21 32.42 -17.52 7.57
CA VAL A 21 31.04 -16.97 7.74
C VAL A 21 30.89 -15.46 7.42
N VAL A 22 31.70 -14.92 6.50
CA VAL A 22 31.60 -13.49 6.07
C VAL A 22 31.51 -13.34 4.54
N ALA A 23 31.29 -14.44 3.81
CA ALA A 23 31.13 -14.44 2.35
C ALA A 23 29.91 -15.29 1.97
N LEU A 24 28.74 -14.64 1.80
CA LEU A 24 27.58 -15.15 1.03
C LEU A 24 26.47 -14.09 0.86
N LEU A 25 26.41 -13.06 1.72
CA LEU A 25 25.54 -11.89 1.51
C LEU A 25 26.16 -10.89 0.52
N GLY A 26 26.30 -11.32 -0.74
CA GLY A 26 26.46 -10.38 -1.85
C GLY A 26 25.21 -9.48 -1.97
N PRO A 27 25.32 -8.29 -2.59
CA PRO A 27 24.15 -7.46 -2.83
C PRO A 27 23.15 -8.24 -3.70
N GLN A 28 21.97 -8.54 -3.15
CA GLN A 28 20.87 -9.07 -3.94
C GLN A 28 20.42 -7.99 -4.92
N VAL A 29 20.91 -8.09 -6.15
CA VAL A 29 20.41 -7.33 -7.30
C VAL A 29 18.95 -7.70 -7.50
N SER A 30 18.08 -6.70 -7.62
CA SER A 30 16.64 -6.94 -7.86
C SER A 30 16.42 -7.87 -9.05
N ALA A 31 15.53 -8.84 -8.89
CA ALA A 31 15.17 -9.76 -9.96
C ALA A 31 14.46 -9.01 -11.11
N ALA A 32 14.57 -9.54 -12.33
CA ALA A 32 13.92 -8.95 -13.50
C ALA A 32 12.39 -8.81 -13.28
N PRO A 33 11.77 -7.65 -13.62
CA PRO A 33 10.37 -7.39 -13.27
C PRO A 33 9.40 -8.44 -13.80
N GLN A 34 8.41 -8.79 -12.97
CA GLN A 34 7.35 -9.72 -13.31
C GLN A 34 6.13 -8.94 -13.81
N PHE A 35 5.58 -9.32 -14.96
CA PHE A 35 4.43 -8.64 -15.57
C PHE A 35 3.19 -9.55 -15.61
N SER A 36 2.01 -8.94 -15.41
CA SER A 36 0.71 -9.50 -15.77
C SER A 36 -0.18 -8.44 -16.43
N ASP A 37 -1.33 -8.86 -16.97
CA ASP A 37 -2.38 -7.95 -17.41
C ASP A 37 -2.86 -7.05 -16.26
N PRO A 38 -3.34 -5.83 -16.53
CA PRO A 38 -3.74 -4.87 -15.50
C PRO A 38 -4.95 -5.34 -14.70
N LYS A 39 -4.82 -5.28 -13.38
CA LYS A 39 -5.83 -5.74 -12.43
C LYS A 39 -6.24 -4.65 -11.46
N ILE A 40 -7.38 -4.92 -10.85
CA ILE A 40 -8.00 -4.13 -9.80
C ILE A 40 -8.51 -5.08 -8.71
N GLY A 41 -8.33 -4.67 -7.46
CA GLY A 41 -8.89 -5.33 -6.28
C GLY A 41 -9.29 -4.27 -5.26
N LEU A 42 -10.29 -4.57 -4.45
CA LEU A 42 -10.89 -3.63 -3.51
C LEU A 42 -11.12 -4.31 -2.16
N GLU A 43 -10.53 -3.71 -1.13
CA GLU A 43 -10.55 -4.16 0.25
C GLU A 43 -11.53 -3.24 1.00
N PHE A 44 -12.66 -3.80 1.41
CA PHE A 44 -13.65 -3.15 2.26
C PHE A 44 -13.33 -3.54 3.72
N GLU A 45 -12.43 -2.80 4.36
CA GLU A 45 -12.20 -2.89 5.81
C GLU A 45 -13.47 -2.39 6.53
N GLN A 46 -13.84 -3.01 7.64
CA GLN A 46 -14.78 -2.39 8.59
C GLN A 46 -14.05 -1.98 9.87
N PRO A 47 -13.94 -0.67 10.19
CA PRO A 47 -13.18 -0.21 11.34
C PRO A 47 -13.84 -0.52 12.70
N GLY A 48 -15.09 -0.99 12.72
CA GLY A 48 -15.79 -1.37 13.96
C GLY A 48 -17.03 -2.26 13.82
N ALA A 49 -17.66 -2.37 12.65
CA ALA A 49 -18.99 -3.00 12.53
C ALA A 49 -18.98 -4.54 12.39
N LEU A 50 -17.92 -5.14 11.81
CA LEU A 50 -17.63 -6.58 11.87
C LEU A 50 -16.51 -6.85 12.87
N TYR A 51 -16.78 -6.56 14.14
CA TYR A 51 -15.89 -6.86 15.25
C TYR A 51 -16.05 -8.33 15.66
N SER A 52 -14.99 -9.11 15.92
CA SER A 52 -15.14 -10.48 16.45
C SER A 52 -14.27 -10.78 17.69
N ARG A 53 -14.87 -11.48 18.66
CA ARG A 53 -14.26 -11.83 19.96
C ARG A 53 -14.18 -13.34 20.18
N ASN A 54 -13.03 -13.80 20.65
CA ASN A 54 -12.83 -15.16 21.16
C ASN A 54 -11.79 -15.14 22.29
N SER A 55 -12.25 -15.08 23.54
CA SER A 55 -11.39 -14.94 24.72
C SER A 55 -10.43 -16.11 24.96
N ARG A 56 -10.66 -17.25 24.30
CA ARG A 56 -9.80 -18.44 24.31
C ARG A 56 -8.52 -18.24 23.50
N CYS A 57 -8.61 -17.60 22.33
CA CYS A 57 -7.47 -17.38 21.44
C CYS A 57 -6.30 -16.69 22.13
N THR A 58 -5.07 -17.15 21.88
CA THR A 58 -3.87 -16.40 22.26
C THR A 58 -3.68 -15.21 21.30
N LEU A 59 -2.90 -14.21 21.70
CA LEU A 59 -2.52 -13.11 20.82
C LEU A 59 -1.87 -13.60 19.51
N GLU A 60 -1.09 -14.69 19.58
CA GLU A 60 -0.43 -15.24 18.40
C GLU A 60 -1.43 -15.91 17.44
N LEU A 61 -2.42 -16.66 17.96
CA LEU A 61 -3.50 -17.21 17.14
C LEU A 61 -4.40 -16.10 16.56
N THR A 62 -4.64 -15.02 17.31
CA THR A 62 -5.36 -13.84 16.79
C THR A 62 -4.60 -13.12 15.67
N LYS A 63 -3.26 -13.05 15.70
CA LYS A 63 -2.49 -12.53 14.54
C LYS A 63 -2.64 -13.41 13.30
N GLN A 64 -2.73 -14.73 13.49
CA GLN A 64 -2.89 -15.71 12.42
C GLN A 64 -4.29 -15.69 11.78
N ALA A 65 -5.26 -14.93 12.33
CA ALA A 65 -6.55 -14.65 11.70
C ALA A 65 -6.41 -13.90 10.37
N LYS A 66 -5.35 -13.11 10.18
CA LYS A 66 -5.14 -12.28 8.99
C LYS A 66 -5.15 -13.13 7.71
N TRP A 67 -5.95 -12.71 6.73
CA TRP A 67 -6.20 -13.36 5.43
C TRP A 67 -6.92 -14.73 5.48
N LYS A 68 -7.29 -15.26 6.65
CA LYS A 68 -8.04 -16.53 6.74
C LYS A 68 -9.47 -16.32 6.27
N ASN A 69 -9.97 -17.24 5.44
CA ASN A 69 -11.35 -17.19 4.98
C ASN A 69 -12.32 -17.35 6.18
N VAL A 70 -13.50 -16.75 6.08
CA VAL A 70 -14.54 -16.79 7.12
C VAL A 70 -15.64 -17.81 6.77
N GLN A 71 -16.09 -18.57 7.77
CA GLN A 71 -17.37 -19.29 7.73
C GLN A 71 -18.42 -18.64 8.63
N THR A 72 -19.69 -18.72 8.22
CA THR A 72 -20.86 -18.46 9.08
C THR A 72 -21.58 -19.77 9.39
N LEU A 73 -22.21 -19.84 10.56
CA LEU A 73 -23.30 -20.78 10.83
C LEU A 73 -24.63 -20.17 10.34
N THR A 74 -25.42 -20.93 9.57
CA THR A 74 -26.77 -20.54 9.12
C THR A 74 -27.64 -21.80 9.02
N ASP A 75 -28.85 -21.79 9.57
CA ASP A 75 -29.72 -22.99 9.67
C ASP A 75 -29.02 -24.25 10.23
N GLY A 76 -28.03 -24.06 11.11
CA GLY A 76 -27.22 -25.14 11.69
C GLY A 76 -26.15 -25.72 10.76
N GLN A 77 -25.92 -25.15 9.57
CA GLN A 77 -24.87 -25.54 8.63
C GLN A 77 -23.77 -24.49 8.53
N TRP A 78 -22.52 -24.94 8.46
CA TRP A 78 -21.34 -24.09 8.29
C TRP A 78 -21.06 -23.86 6.80
N SER A 79 -21.07 -22.60 6.36
CA SER A 79 -20.82 -22.19 4.96
C SER A 79 -19.67 -21.20 4.88
N TRP A 80 -18.81 -21.34 3.86
CA TRP A 80 -17.74 -20.37 3.57
C TRP A 80 -18.31 -19.13 2.89
N ARG A 81 -17.79 -17.96 3.25
CA ARG A 81 -18.21 -16.66 2.70
C ARG A 81 -17.23 -16.19 1.62
N TYR A 82 -17.37 -16.77 0.43
CA TYR A 82 -16.66 -16.36 -0.79
C TYR A 82 -17.50 -16.60 -2.05
N GLY A 83 -17.12 -15.94 -3.14
CA GLY A 83 -17.57 -16.21 -4.51
C GLY A 83 -16.39 -16.29 -5.47
N ASN A 84 -16.65 -16.24 -6.78
CA ASN A 84 -15.61 -16.36 -7.82
C ASN A 84 -14.49 -15.33 -7.69
N ASN A 85 -14.87 -14.08 -7.39
CA ASN A 85 -14.01 -12.90 -7.41
C ASN A 85 -14.11 -12.07 -6.12
N TRP A 86 -14.60 -12.66 -5.02
CA TRP A 86 -14.62 -12.01 -3.70
C TRP A 86 -14.54 -13.02 -2.56
N LYS A 87 -14.09 -12.58 -1.38
CA LYS A 87 -14.11 -13.36 -0.13
C LYS A 87 -14.22 -12.47 1.10
N LEU A 88 -14.79 -12.99 2.18
CA LEU A 88 -14.73 -12.43 3.53
C LEU A 88 -13.52 -13.05 4.25
N THR A 89 -12.58 -12.24 4.71
CA THR A 89 -11.41 -12.68 5.48
C THR A 89 -11.33 -12.08 6.88
N GLY A 90 -10.63 -12.78 7.78
CA GLY A 90 -10.18 -12.23 9.05
C GLY A 90 -9.06 -11.21 8.87
N GLU A 91 -9.12 -10.13 9.66
CA GLU A 91 -8.05 -9.14 9.80
C GLU A 91 -7.66 -8.96 11.27
N ASN A 92 -6.37 -8.72 11.53
CA ASN A 92 -5.87 -8.43 12.87
C ASN A 92 -5.99 -6.94 13.23
N ILE A 93 -6.45 -6.67 14.46
CA ILE A 93 -6.64 -5.28 14.92
C ILE A 93 -5.27 -4.61 15.09
N PRO A 94 -5.08 -3.34 14.64
CA PRO A 94 -3.81 -2.63 14.77
C PRO A 94 -3.27 -2.61 16.20
N GLY A 95 -2.07 -3.17 16.39
CA GLY A 95 -1.43 -3.36 17.70
C GLY A 95 -1.55 -4.79 18.24
N GLY A 96 -2.50 -5.58 17.75
CA GLY A 96 -2.76 -6.96 18.14
C GLY A 96 -3.35 -7.06 19.54
N ILE A 97 -4.68 -7.15 19.63
CA ILE A 97 -5.37 -7.41 20.90
C ILE A 97 -5.66 -8.92 21.01
N LYS A 98 -5.63 -9.49 22.21
CA LYS A 98 -5.81 -10.93 22.43
C LYS A 98 -7.29 -11.33 22.26
N GLY A 99 -7.58 -12.22 21.31
CA GLY A 99 -8.94 -12.75 21.11
C GLY A 99 -9.89 -11.74 20.49
N GLU A 100 -9.34 -10.86 19.64
CA GLU A 100 -9.95 -9.62 19.18
C GLU A 100 -9.53 -9.35 17.72
N ALA A 101 -10.43 -9.62 16.77
CA ALA A 101 -10.20 -9.54 15.32
C ALA A 101 -11.31 -8.74 14.61
N ARG A 102 -11.10 -8.47 13.32
CA ARG A 102 -12.09 -7.86 12.41
C ARG A 102 -12.37 -8.80 11.24
N PHE A 103 -13.43 -8.54 10.49
CA PHE A 103 -13.60 -9.09 9.14
C PHE A 103 -13.51 -7.99 8.07
N GLU A 104 -13.00 -8.35 6.90
CA GLU A 104 -12.77 -7.50 5.72
C GLU A 104 -13.33 -8.23 4.47
N TYR A 105 -13.98 -7.53 3.55
CA TYR A 105 -14.31 -8.12 2.24
C TYR A 105 -13.21 -7.77 1.23
N ILE A 106 -12.59 -8.79 0.63
CA ILE A 106 -11.62 -8.66 -0.45
C ILE A 106 -12.31 -9.01 -1.77
N VAL A 107 -12.41 -8.02 -2.67
CA VAL A 107 -12.80 -8.20 -4.07
C VAL A 107 -11.55 -8.25 -4.95
N GLY A 108 -11.52 -9.21 -5.86
CA GLY A 108 -10.44 -9.43 -6.83
C GLY A 108 -9.20 -10.16 -6.27
N PRO A 109 -8.05 -10.07 -6.96
CA PRO A 109 -7.77 -9.19 -8.10
C PRO A 109 -8.37 -9.69 -9.43
N VAL A 110 -9.22 -8.87 -10.06
CA VAL A 110 -9.83 -9.12 -11.39
C VAL A 110 -9.15 -8.27 -12.46
N VAL A 111 -9.25 -8.66 -13.73
CA VAL A 111 -8.69 -7.88 -14.86
C VAL A 111 -9.62 -6.71 -15.18
N LEU A 112 -9.05 -5.52 -15.47
CA LEU A 112 -9.85 -4.34 -15.85
C LEU A 112 -10.76 -4.60 -17.06
N ARG A 113 -11.91 -3.92 -17.11
CA ARG A 113 -12.92 -3.95 -18.20
C ARG A 113 -13.69 -5.28 -18.35
N THR A 114 -13.57 -6.20 -17.40
CA THR A 114 -14.27 -7.50 -17.45
C THR A 114 -15.71 -7.44 -16.93
N ASN A 115 -16.09 -6.36 -16.23
CA ASN A 115 -17.27 -6.23 -15.36
C ASN A 115 -17.27 -7.13 -14.10
N ASP A 116 -16.41 -8.16 -14.02
CA ASP A 116 -16.18 -9.01 -12.85
C ASP A 116 -16.08 -8.23 -11.53
N PHE A 117 -15.51 -7.02 -11.56
CA PHE A 117 -15.33 -6.14 -10.40
C PHE A 117 -16.66 -5.63 -9.84
N ALA A 118 -17.55 -5.15 -10.71
CA ALA A 118 -18.88 -4.68 -10.35
C ALA A 118 -19.80 -5.82 -9.93
N GLU A 119 -19.70 -6.98 -10.60
CA GLU A 119 -20.41 -8.20 -10.20
C GLU A 119 -19.96 -8.70 -8.82
N ALA A 120 -18.64 -8.71 -8.56
CA ALA A 120 -18.09 -9.09 -7.25
C ALA A 120 -18.47 -8.10 -6.14
N ALA A 121 -18.45 -6.79 -6.40
CA ALA A 121 -18.92 -5.77 -5.46
C ALA A 121 -20.42 -5.91 -5.16
N THR A 122 -21.23 -6.21 -6.18
CA THR A 122 -22.66 -6.52 -6.01
C THR A 122 -22.87 -7.79 -5.20
N ALA A 123 -22.05 -8.82 -5.42
CA ALA A 123 -22.11 -10.05 -4.64
C ALA A 123 -21.68 -9.85 -3.18
N VAL A 124 -20.71 -8.97 -2.89
CA VAL A 124 -20.36 -8.54 -1.52
C VAL A 124 -21.52 -7.79 -0.86
N ALA A 125 -22.13 -6.82 -1.55
CA ALA A 125 -23.29 -6.10 -1.01
C ALA A 125 -24.47 -7.05 -0.69
N ASN A 126 -24.69 -8.06 -1.53
CA ASN A 126 -25.67 -9.12 -1.28
C ASN A 126 -25.24 -10.07 -0.14
N ASP A 127 -23.95 -10.40 -0.01
CA ASP A 127 -23.46 -11.27 1.08
C ASP A 127 -23.67 -10.61 2.44
N VAL A 128 -23.43 -9.29 2.55
CA VAL A 128 -23.68 -8.51 3.78
C VAL A 128 -25.13 -8.62 4.25
N LEU A 129 -26.11 -8.61 3.33
CA LEU A 129 -27.52 -8.83 3.66
C LEU A 129 -27.83 -10.23 4.21
N ASN A 130 -26.98 -11.22 3.91
CA ASN A 130 -27.14 -12.63 4.29
C ASN A 130 -26.17 -13.05 5.42
N LEU A 131 -25.56 -12.10 6.14
CA LEU A 131 -24.87 -12.41 7.39
C LEU A 131 -25.91 -12.63 8.52
N PRO A 132 -25.69 -13.57 9.46
CA PRO A 132 -26.65 -13.93 10.51
C PRO A 132 -26.73 -12.86 11.61
N PHE A 133 -27.25 -11.68 11.27
CA PHE A 133 -27.43 -10.56 12.19
C PHE A 133 -28.71 -10.72 13.02
N GLY A 134 -28.64 -10.46 14.32
CA GLY A 134 -29.78 -10.55 15.25
C GLY A 134 -30.27 -11.98 15.57
N GLU A 135 -29.74 -13.04 14.95
CA GLU A 135 -30.07 -14.44 15.30
C GLU A 135 -29.78 -14.72 16.78
N LYS A 136 -30.65 -15.51 17.43
CA LYS A 136 -30.57 -15.83 18.86
C LYS A 136 -30.88 -17.30 19.13
N ASP A 137 -30.16 -17.88 20.09
CA ASP A 137 -30.38 -19.25 20.56
C ASP A 137 -31.74 -19.37 21.27
N GLY A 138 -32.15 -20.61 21.57
CA GLY A 138 -33.36 -20.89 22.34
C GLY A 138 -33.38 -20.36 23.79
N ARG A 139 -32.42 -19.51 24.17
CA ARG A 139 -32.28 -18.84 25.47
C ARG A 139 -32.16 -17.30 25.32
N GLY A 140 -32.10 -16.78 24.09
CA GLY A 140 -31.97 -15.34 23.79
C GLY A 140 -30.53 -14.83 23.63
N ASN A 141 -29.51 -15.68 23.71
CA ASN A 141 -28.12 -15.31 23.44
C ASN A 141 -27.90 -15.17 21.93
N PRO A 142 -27.17 -14.16 21.42
CA PRO A 142 -26.92 -14.05 19.98
C PRO A 142 -26.14 -15.25 19.40
N ILE A 143 -26.62 -15.83 18.30
CA ILE A 143 -25.89 -16.85 17.51
C ILE A 143 -25.02 -16.12 16.50
N TYR A 144 -23.83 -15.72 16.94
CA TYR A 144 -22.85 -15.10 16.07
C TYR A 144 -21.60 -15.97 15.97
N ASP A 145 -21.74 -17.27 15.74
CA ASP A 145 -20.59 -18.18 15.63
C ASP A 145 -19.95 -18.09 14.24
N TYR A 146 -18.71 -17.59 14.20
CA TYR A 146 -17.87 -17.54 13.01
C TYR A 146 -16.64 -18.45 13.17
N ARG A 147 -16.13 -18.98 12.05
CA ARG A 147 -14.90 -19.78 12.01
C ARG A 147 -13.92 -19.24 10.98
N LEU A 148 -12.63 -19.43 11.25
CA LEU A 148 -11.53 -19.04 10.41
C LEU A 148 -10.76 -20.27 9.92
N ASP A 149 -10.38 -20.23 8.65
CA ASP A 149 -9.65 -21.29 7.96
C ASP A 149 -8.36 -21.68 8.69
N GLY A 150 -8.24 -22.95 9.09
CA GLY A 150 -7.09 -23.52 9.80
C GLY A 150 -6.74 -22.82 11.11
N LEU A 151 -7.75 -22.50 11.95
CA LEU A 151 -7.58 -21.94 13.30
C LEU A 151 -8.45 -22.66 14.35
N ASP A 152 -8.47 -23.99 14.34
CA ASP A 152 -9.39 -24.79 15.17
C ASP A 152 -9.24 -24.56 16.68
N ASP A 153 -8.01 -24.38 17.19
CA ASP A 153 -7.74 -24.02 18.59
C ASP A 153 -8.20 -22.58 18.97
N CYS A 154 -8.71 -21.82 18.00
CA CYS A 154 -9.11 -20.43 18.09
C CYS A 154 -10.43 -20.17 17.32
N ASN A 155 -11.23 -21.22 17.08
CA ASN A 155 -12.51 -21.13 16.39
C ASN A 155 -13.68 -20.81 17.34
N ASP A 156 -14.88 -20.63 16.78
CA ASP A 156 -16.08 -20.08 17.44
C ASP A 156 -15.83 -18.64 17.94
N TRP A 157 -15.71 -17.72 16.98
CA TRP A 157 -15.60 -16.27 17.20
C TRP A 157 -16.99 -15.64 17.25
N THR A 158 -17.30 -14.89 18.32
CA THR A 158 -18.56 -14.15 18.45
C THR A 158 -18.46 -12.77 17.82
N LEU A 159 -19.34 -12.45 16.87
CA LEU A 159 -19.43 -11.09 16.30
C LEU A 159 -19.97 -10.07 17.32
N GLY A 160 -19.60 -8.81 17.17
CA GLY A 160 -20.20 -7.67 17.86
C GLY A 160 -20.34 -6.49 16.90
N HIS A 161 -21.38 -5.69 17.07
CA HIS A 161 -21.70 -4.57 16.18
C HIS A 161 -21.28 -3.23 16.75
N ALA A 162 -20.81 -2.35 15.87
CA ALA A 162 -20.78 -0.91 16.09
C ALA A 162 -20.92 -0.18 14.75
N TRP A 163 -22.09 0.42 14.47
CA TRP A 163 -22.28 1.33 13.34
C TRP A 163 -22.09 2.78 13.80
N VAL A 164 -22.24 3.69 12.84
CA VAL A 164 -22.04 5.12 13.01
C VAL A 164 -23.39 5.82 13.00
N GLN A 165 -23.69 6.60 14.04
CA GLN A 165 -24.85 7.49 14.10
C GLN A 165 -24.38 8.94 13.98
N TYR A 166 -25.01 9.72 13.12
CA TYR A 166 -24.66 11.13 12.87
C TYR A 166 -25.52 12.10 13.68
N ASP A 167 -25.43 12.03 15.02
CA ASP A 167 -26.18 12.91 15.92
C ASP A 167 -25.76 14.38 15.72
N ASN A 168 -26.70 15.19 15.22
CA ASN A 168 -26.48 16.61 14.88
C ASN A 168 -25.26 16.85 13.95
N GLY A 169 -24.93 15.88 13.10
CA GLY A 169 -23.76 15.93 12.21
C GLY A 169 -22.42 15.61 12.88
N GLN A 170 -22.41 15.17 14.14
CA GLN A 170 -21.23 14.60 14.79
C GLN A 170 -21.23 13.07 14.68
N LYS A 171 -20.06 12.48 14.41
CA LYS A 171 -19.89 11.05 14.18
C LYS A 171 -19.81 10.28 15.51
N GLY A 172 -20.94 9.76 15.98
CA GLY A 172 -21.03 8.86 17.14
C GLY A 172 -20.84 7.39 16.75
N PHE A 173 -20.33 6.58 17.69
CA PHE A 173 -20.25 5.11 17.56
C PHE A 173 -21.17 4.47 18.62
N HIS A 174 -22.09 3.61 18.19
CA HIS A 174 -23.18 3.08 19.02
C HIS A 174 -23.25 1.53 18.91
N ILE A 175 -23.92 0.87 19.86
CA ILE A 175 -24.11 -0.60 19.91
C ILE A 175 -25.62 -0.91 20.11
N TRP A 176 -26.19 -1.75 19.25
CA TRP A 176 -27.62 -2.05 19.06
C TRP A 176 -27.72 -3.35 18.27
N ASP A 177 -28.50 -4.29 18.78
CA ASP A 177 -28.60 -5.66 18.25
C ASP A 177 -29.91 -5.85 17.47
N GLY A 178 -30.23 -4.89 16.61
CA GLY A 178 -31.44 -4.87 15.77
C GLY A 178 -31.19 -5.35 14.34
N PRO A 179 -32.24 -5.85 13.64
CA PRO A 179 -32.09 -6.48 12.33
C PRO A 179 -31.62 -5.52 11.22
N ASP A 180 -31.91 -4.23 11.34
CA ASP A 180 -31.59 -3.23 10.32
C ASP A 180 -30.10 -2.79 10.33
N ALA A 181 -29.29 -3.30 11.25
CA ALA A 181 -27.88 -2.92 11.43
C ALA A 181 -26.99 -3.20 10.20
N CYS A 182 -27.47 -4.00 9.24
CA CYS A 182 -26.80 -4.31 7.97
C CYS A 182 -27.00 -3.27 6.86
N TYR A 183 -27.89 -2.28 7.07
CA TYR A 183 -28.14 -1.20 6.12
C TYR A 183 -27.18 -0.02 6.34
N ASP A 184 -27.05 0.44 7.59
CA ASP A 184 -26.17 1.56 7.98
C ASP A 184 -24.71 1.13 8.22
N MET A 185 -24.31 -0.04 7.72
CA MET A 185 -22.99 -0.63 7.93
C MET A 185 -21.92 0.12 7.12
N LEU A 186 -21.01 0.82 7.80
CA LEU A 186 -20.02 1.70 7.18
C LEU A 186 -18.68 0.98 6.94
N PHE A 187 -18.23 0.98 5.68
CA PHE A 187 -16.98 0.37 5.22
C PHE A 187 -15.92 1.44 4.93
N GLU A 188 -14.71 1.28 5.48
CA GLU A 188 -13.51 1.97 5.00
C GLU A 188 -12.99 1.22 3.75
N THR A 189 -12.76 1.92 2.64
CA THR A 189 -12.32 1.28 1.39
C THR A 189 -10.86 1.55 1.03
N GLN A 190 -10.22 0.53 0.45
CA GLN A 190 -8.85 0.57 -0.04
C GLN A 190 -8.75 -0.14 -1.39
N LEU A 191 -8.35 0.58 -2.43
CA LEU A 191 -8.31 0.06 -3.80
C LEU A 191 -6.86 -0.27 -4.18
N THR A 192 -6.57 -1.51 -4.58
CA THR A 192 -5.26 -1.88 -5.15
C THR A 192 -5.38 -2.04 -6.66
N ALA A 193 -4.62 -1.25 -7.42
CA ALA A 193 -4.73 -1.21 -8.89
C ALA A 193 -3.40 -0.94 -9.60
N ALA A 194 -3.30 -1.45 -10.83
CA ALA A 194 -2.34 -0.98 -11.83
C ALA A 194 -2.48 0.54 -12.03
N THR A 195 -1.40 1.30 -11.84
CA THR A 195 -1.37 2.76 -12.05
C THR A 195 -0.11 3.19 -12.82
N PRO A 196 -0.20 3.89 -13.96
CA PRO A 196 0.98 4.51 -14.59
C PRO A 196 1.62 5.58 -13.68
N LEU A 197 2.96 5.72 -13.72
CA LEU A 197 3.68 6.72 -12.92
C LEU A 197 3.25 8.17 -13.24
N SER A 198 2.89 8.46 -14.50
CA SER A 198 2.27 9.73 -14.89
C SER A 198 0.87 9.92 -14.30
N GLY A 199 0.13 8.83 -14.09
CA GLY A 199 -1.14 8.82 -13.37
C GLY A 199 -0.97 9.17 -11.90
N TYR A 200 0.04 8.58 -11.24
CA TYR A 200 0.45 8.99 -9.90
C TYR A 200 0.83 10.47 -9.84
N TRP A 201 1.56 10.99 -10.84
CA TRP A 201 1.87 12.43 -10.90
C TRP A 201 0.61 13.31 -11.00
N ARG A 202 -0.37 12.90 -11.80
CA ARG A 202 -1.65 13.60 -11.96
C ARG A 202 -2.42 13.65 -10.64
N LEU A 203 -2.53 12.52 -9.93
CA LEU A 203 -3.11 12.42 -8.58
C LEU A 203 -2.38 13.31 -7.56
N ALA A 204 -1.05 13.19 -7.46
CA ALA A 204 -0.22 13.98 -6.54
C ALA A 204 -0.33 15.50 -6.83
N LYS A 205 -0.38 15.89 -8.11
CA LYS A 205 -0.56 17.28 -8.53
C LYS A 205 -1.93 17.82 -8.15
N HIS A 206 -3.00 17.05 -8.32
CA HIS A 206 -4.34 17.46 -7.90
C HIS A 206 -4.40 17.69 -6.38
N MET A 207 -3.91 16.73 -5.58
CA MET A 207 -3.87 16.85 -4.11
C MET A 207 -3.08 18.07 -3.64
N ALA A 208 -1.87 18.27 -4.16
CA ALA A 208 -0.99 19.36 -3.73
C ALA A 208 -1.48 20.75 -4.16
N THR A 209 -2.21 20.88 -5.27
CA THR A 209 -2.69 22.17 -5.79
C THR A 209 -4.07 22.59 -5.26
N LYS A 210 -4.86 21.66 -4.72
CA LYS A 210 -6.27 21.89 -4.31
C LYS A 210 -7.14 22.45 -5.45
N ALA A 211 -6.96 21.91 -6.65
CA ALA A 211 -7.71 22.31 -7.84
C ALA A 211 -9.07 21.57 -7.91
N ASN A 212 -10.07 22.07 -7.16
CA ASN A 212 -11.40 21.49 -6.93
C ASN A 212 -12.32 21.35 -8.19
N ASN A 213 -11.79 21.35 -9.40
CA ASN A 213 -12.57 21.46 -10.65
C ASN A 213 -12.26 20.30 -11.63
N GLN A 214 -12.09 19.08 -11.12
CA GLN A 214 -11.63 17.91 -11.88
C GLN A 214 -12.33 16.63 -11.37
N PRO A 215 -13.50 16.25 -11.93
CA PRO A 215 -14.33 15.17 -11.39
C PRO A 215 -13.65 13.80 -11.28
N LEU A 216 -12.71 13.50 -12.19
CA LEU A 216 -11.90 12.27 -12.21
C LEU A 216 -11.27 11.89 -10.87
N TRP A 217 -10.98 12.87 -10.01
CA TRP A 217 -10.29 12.65 -8.75
C TRP A 217 -11.25 12.52 -7.57
N GLU A 218 -12.51 12.94 -7.69
CA GLU A 218 -13.47 12.90 -6.58
C GLU A 218 -13.86 11.45 -6.25
N ASN A 219 -13.88 10.57 -7.27
CA ASN A 219 -14.14 9.13 -7.15
C ASN A 219 -12.97 8.34 -6.53
N LEU A 220 -11.71 8.81 -6.67
CA LEU A 220 -10.50 8.14 -6.16
C LEU A 220 -9.85 8.82 -4.94
N LEU A 221 -10.18 10.07 -4.64
CA LEU A 221 -9.53 10.90 -3.61
C LEU A 221 -10.55 11.71 -2.83
N TRP A 222 -11.30 11.01 -1.97
CA TRP A 222 -12.43 11.50 -1.17
C TRP A 222 -12.29 12.98 -0.74
N PRO A 223 -13.29 13.85 -0.98
CA PRO A 223 -13.17 15.30 -0.77
C PRO A 223 -12.64 15.66 0.61
N ASP A 224 -13.17 15.04 1.67
CA ASP A 224 -12.89 15.44 3.06
C ASP A 224 -11.55 14.93 3.63
N VAL A 225 -10.73 14.29 2.80
CA VAL A 225 -9.32 13.96 3.11
C VAL A 225 -8.45 15.25 3.21
N ASN A 226 -9.05 16.43 3.32
CA ASN A 226 -8.45 17.76 3.47
C ASN A 226 -7.32 17.81 4.51
N ALA A 227 -7.48 17.11 5.63
CA ALA A 227 -6.46 17.00 6.68
C ALA A 227 -5.18 16.29 6.20
N ARG A 228 -5.29 15.26 5.35
CA ARG A 228 -4.15 14.50 4.80
C ARG A 228 -3.64 15.09 3.47
N LYS A 229 -4.51 15.71 2.66
CA LYS A 229 -4.16 16.46 1.42
C LYS A 229 -3.15 17.59 1.69
N ALA A 230 -3.12 18.13 2.91
CA ALA A 230 -2.14 19.14 3.33
C ALA A 230 -0.66 18.67 3.34
N TYR A 231 -0.40 17.36 3.20
CA TYR A 231 0.93 16.76 3.35
C TYR A 231 1.52 16.16 2.07
N PHE A 232 0.80 16.23 0.95
CA PHE A 232 1.31 15.78 -0.35
C PHE A 232 2.22 16.82 -1.00
N SER A 233 3.45 16.41 -1.29
CA SER A 233 4.39 17.12 -2.16
C SER A 233 4.27 16.57 -3.59
N VAL A 234 4.51 17.43 -4.58
CA VAL A 234 4.55 17.04 -6.00
C VAL A 234 5.75 17.65 -6.67
N VAL A 235 6.46 16.83 -7.46
CA VAL A 235 7.62 17.25 -8.24
C VAL A 235 7.14 17.80 -9.57
N VAL A 236 7.41 19.08 -9.83
CA VAL A 236 7.00 19.80 -11.04
C VAL A 236 8.21 20.38 -11.77
N PRO A 237 8.13 20.66 -13.09
CA PRO A 237 9.28 21.11 -13.87
C PRO A 237 9.97 22.37 -13.33
N GLU A 238 9.22 23.26 -12.68
CA GLU A 238 9.71 24.49 -12.06
C GLU A 238 10.76 24.24 -10.97
N LEU A 239 10.75 23.08 -10.30
CA LEU A 239 11.76 22.69 -9.31
C LEU A 239 13.15 22.51 -9.91
N PHE A 240 13.21 22.27 -11.22
CA PHE A 240 14.42 22.05 -12.00
C PHE A 240 14.99 23.35 -12.60
N ALA A 241 14.49 24.52 -12.19
CA ALA A 241 15.03 25.82 -12.61
C ALA A 241 16.51 26.01 -12.22
N ALA A 242 16.91 25.50 -11.04
CA ALA A 242 18.31 25.51 -10.57
C ALA A 242 19.18 24.38 -11.16
N ARG A 243 18.66 23.60 -12.13
CA ARG A 243 19.35 22.50 -12.82
C ARG A 243 19.96 21.42 -11.90
N PRO A 244 19.21 20.85 -10.92
CA PRO A 244 19.71 19.77 -10.08
C PRO A 244 20.15 18.57 -10.94
N ASN A 245 21.33 18.02 -10.68
CA ASN A 245 21.97 16.97 -11.50
C ASN A 245 21.95 17.23 -13.02
N ASP A 246 22.11 18.50 -13.45
CA ASP A 246 22.04 18.94 -14.85
C ASP A 246 20.69 18.69 -15.56
N MET A 247 19.64 18.40 -14.81
CA MET A 247 18.27 18.23 -15.29
C MET A 247 17.56 19.59 -15.24
N SER A 248 17.17 20.11 -16.40
CA SER A 248 16.44 21.38 -16.53
C SER A 248 14.92 21.18 -16.56
N ALA A 249 14.16 22.23 -16.24
CA ALA A 249 12.70 22.25 -16.39
C ALA A 249 12.25 21.77 -17.79
N ARG A 250 12.88 22.28 -18.85
CA ARG A 250 12.56 21.94 -20.24
C ARG A 250 12.87 20.47 -20.61
N SER A 251 13.82 19.84 -19.92
CA SER A 251 14.13 18.41 -20.16
C SER A 251 13.20 17.46 -19.41
N VAL A 252 12.46 17.91 -18.39
CA VAL A 252 11.53 17.06 -17.62
C VAL A 252 10.05 17.35 -17.88
N GLN A 253 9.72 18.50 -18.51
CA GLN A 253 8.33 18.98 -18.66
C GLN A 253 7.33 17.99 -19.26
N ASN A 254 7.78 17.10 -20.16
CA ASN A 254 6.93 16.10 -20.83
C ASN A 254 7.11 14.69 -20.23
N ASN A 255 8.10 14.46 -19.36
CA ASN A 255 8.34 13.14 -18.77
C ASN A 255 7.57 12.99 -17.46
N LEU A 256 6.25 12.79 -17.58
CA LEU A 256 5.36 12.71 -16.43
C LEU A 256 5.61 11.46 -15.58
N SER A 257 6.17 10.38 -16.14
CA SER A 257 6.57 9.19 -15.38
C SER A 257 7.76 9.46 -14.46
N LEU A 258 8.78 10.17 -14.94
CA LEU A 258 9.91 10.65 -14.11
C LEU A 258 9.42 11.59 -13.01
N LEU A 259 8.57 12.57 -13.34
CA LEU A 259 8.00 13.49 -12.35
C LEU A 259 7.13 12.73 -11.33
N GLY A 260 6.43 11.68 -11.75
CA GLY A 260 5.64 10.78 -10.91
C GLY A 260 6.50 10.01 -9.92
N PHE A 261 7.49 9.26 -10.40
CA PHE A 261 8.45 8.54 -9.56
C PHE A 261 9.12 9.46 -8.54
N LEU A 262 9.62 10.62 -8.97
CA LEU A 262 10.27 11.59 -8.07
C LEU A 262 9.27 12.18 -7.06
N SER A 263 8.01 12.41 -7.45
CA SER A 263 6.94 12.78 -6.51
C SER A 263 6.70 11.68 -5.47
N PHE A 264 6.74 10.41 -5.89
CA PHE A 264 6.51 9.27 -5.00
C PHE A 264 7.63 9.15 -3.96
N VAL A 265 8.89 9.20 -4.40
CA VAL A 265 10.05 9.17 -3.51
C VAL A 265 10.05 10.37 -2.55
N VAL A 266 9.69 11.58 -3.00
CA VAL A 266 9.59 12.77 -2.13
C VAL A 266 8.46 12.64 -1.10
N ASN A 267 7.27 12.16 -1.48
CA ASN A 267 6.17 11.94 -0.53
C ASN A 267 6.53 10.93 0.56
N VAL A 268 7.14 9.81 0.16
CA VAL A 268 7.57 8.78 1.10
C VAL A 268 8.71 9.29 1.99
N ALA A 269 9.68 10.02 1.44
CA ALA A 269 10.72 10.67 2.23
C ALA A 269 10.14 11.63 3.30
N GLU A 270 9.20 12.50 2.92
CA GLU A 270 8.56 13.43 3.87
C GLU A 270 7.72 12.73 4.96
N SER A 271 7.34 11.46 4.79
CA SER A 271 6.68 10.68 5.85
C SER A 271 7.60 10.40 7.04
N ALA A 272 8.90 10.21 6.83
CA ALA A 272 9.85 9.78 7.88
C ALA A 272 9.94 10.76 9.05
N HIS A 273 9.84 12.05 8.75
CA HIS A 273 9.84 13.14 9.73
C HIS A 273 8.51 13.29 10.49
N ARG A 274 7.41 12.80 9.91
CA ARG A 274 6.05 12.94 10.45
C ARG A 274 5.58 11.72 11.24
N LEU A 275 6.22 10.57 11.04
CA LEU A 275 5.87 9.29 11.67
C LEU A 275 6.31 9.27 13.16
N PRO A 276 5.38 9.09 14.11
CA PRO A 276 5.74 8.73 15.47
C PRO A 276 6.48 7.39 15.50
N ALA A 277 7.45 7.24 16.42
CA ALA A 277 8.18 5.99 16.59
C ALA A 277 7.20 4.81 16.83
N GLY A 278 7.41 3.70 16.12
CA GLY A 278 6.50 2.54 16.21
C GLY A 278 5.24 2.63 15.34
N LYS A 279 5.18 3.53 14.36
CA LYS A 279 4.16 3.53 13.30
C LYS A 279 4.80 3.13 11.96
N SER A 280 4.15 2.21 11.24
CA SER A 280 4.51 1.93 9.83
C SER A 280 4.21 3.15 8.96
N THR A 281 5.06 3.32 7.95
CA THR A 281 4.93 4.25 6.82
C THR A 281 3.53 4.30 6.22
N LYS A 282 2.82 3.16 6.17
CA LYS A 282 1.47 3.05 5.58
C LYS A 282 0.46 4.05 6.15
N HIS A 283 0.57 4.41 7.43
CA HIS A 283 -0.40 5.27 8.11
C HIS A 283 -0.40 6.73 7.60
N PHE A 284 0.61 7.13 6.81
CA PHE A 284 0.74 8.48 6.24
C PHE A 284 0.68 8.49 4.70
N MET A 285 0.38 7.36 4.07
CA MET A 285 0.33 7.22 2.60
C MET A 285 -1.12 7.03 2.14
N LEU A 286 -1.67 8.03 1.42
CA LEU A 286 -2.94 7.89 0.68
C LEU A 286 -2.77 7.07 -0.61
N LEU A 287 -1.57 7.09 -1.17
CA LEU A 287 -1.17 6.31 -2.33
C LEU A 287 0.06 5.53 -1.89
N MET A 288 -0.11 4.28 -1.49
CA MET A 288 0.94 3.42 -0.96
C MET A 288 1.47 2.52 -2.08
N PRO A 289 2.81 2.43 -2.26
CA PRO A 289 3.39 1.61 -3.31
C PRO A 289 3.30 0.13 -2.92
N ARG A 290 2.75 -0.71 -3.80
CA ARG A 290 2.78 -2.18 -3.64
C ARG A 290 3.90 -2.81 -4.47
N THR A 291 4.20 -2.27 -5.65
CA THR A 291 5.49 -2.50 -6.34
C THR A 291 6.63 -1.85 -5.54
N ASP A 292 7.82 -2.45 -5.53
CA ASP A 292 9.01 -1.90 -4.85
C ASP A 292 9.64 -0.70 -5.60
N PHE A 293 10.37 0.16 -4.87
CA PHE A 293 10.92 1.39 -5.44
C PHE A 293 12.08 1.20 -6.42
N VAL A 294 12.82 0.08 -6.36
CA VAL A 294 13.86 -0.24 -7.34
C VAL A 294 13.20 -0.55 -8.69
N THR A 295 12.14 -1.34 -8.67
CA THR A 295 11.35 -1.68 -9.85
C THR A 295 10.67 -0.44 -10.43
N MET A 296 10.16 0.48 -9.61
CA MET A 296 9.70 1.79 -10.10
C MET A 296 10.82 2.64 -10.71
N TYR A 297 12.01 2.65 -10.09
CA TYR A 297 13.17 3.41 -10.58
C TYR A 297 13.64 2.91 -11.95
N TRP A 298 13.69 1.60 -12.19
CA TRP A 298 14.09 1.03 -13.48
C TRP A 298 13.24 1.51 -14.66
N LEU A 299 11.96 1.86 -14.44
CA LEU A 299 11.07 2.43 -15.47
C LEU A 299 11.50 3.83 -15.94
N VAL A 300 12.26 4.57 -15.12
CA VAL A 300 12.67 5.96 -15.37
C VAL A 300 14.20 6.19 -15.27
N ALA A 301 14.98 5.14 -14.98
CA ALA A 301 16.41 5.24 -14.68
C ALA A 301 17.24 5.87 -15.81
N LYS A 302 16.82 5.68 -17.08
CA LYS A 302 17.44 6.31 -18.25
C LYS A 302 17.32 7.84 -18.26
N ASP A 303 16.31 8.38 -17.59
CA ASP A 303 15.96 9.80 -17.57
C ASP A 303 16.48 10.52 -16.30
N VAL A 304 16.85 9.75 -15.27
CA VAL A 304 17.47 10.26 -14.05
C VAL A 304 18.98 10.45 -14.28
N LYS A 305 19.47 11.66 -14.03
CA LYS A 305 20.91 11.97 -14.07
C LYS A 305 21.50 12.00 -12.67
N GLY A 306 22.78 11.63 -12.55
CA GLY A 306 23.60 11.81 -11.33
C GLY A 306 23.18 10.94 -10.13
N ASP A 307 23.60 11.38 -8.93
CA ASP A 307 23.26 10.75 -7.65
C ASP A 307 21.80 11.07 -7.28
N LEU A 308 20.94 10.05 -7.21
CA LEU A 308 19.50 10.19 -6.97
C LEU A 308 19.21 10.86 -5.62
N TRP A 309 20.05 10.63 -4.61
CA TRP A 309 19.90 11.29 -3.32
C TRP A 309 20.18 12.80 -3.41
N LYS A 310 21.16 13.26 -4.19
CA LYS A 310 21.37 14.70 -4.45
C LYS A 310 20.15 15.35 -5.09
N LEU A 311 19.50 14.66 -6.03
CA LEU A 311 18.28 15.13 -6.68
C LEU A 311 17.12 15.19 -5.68
N VAL A 312 16.84 14.11 -4.95
CA VAL A 312 15.77 14.05 -3.94
C VAL A 312 16.00 15.08 -2.82
N LYS A 313 17.25 15.26 -2.34
CA LYS A 313 17.67 16.30 -1.40
C LYS A 313 17.29 17.71 -1.88
N HIS A 314 17.52 18.02 -3.14
CA HIS A 314 17.10 19.31 -3.73
C HIS A 314 15.58 19.45 -3.82
N LEU A 315 14.88 18.39 -4.21
CA LEU A 315 13.43 18.42 -4.39
C LEU A 315 12.67 18.58 -3.06
N ILE A 316 13.10 17.90 -1.98
CA ILE A 316 12.51 18.02 -0.63
C ILE A 316 12.59 19.45 -0.07
N CYS A 317 13.59 20.26 -0.47
CA CYS A 317 13.68 21.66 -0.06
C CYS A 317 12.54 22.56 -0.59
N HIS A 318 11.68 22.06 -1.48
CA HIS A 318 10.70 22.86 -2.18
C HIS A 318 9.30 22.27 -2.04
N ARG A 319 8.29 23.13 -2.22
CA ARG A 319 6.87 22.72 -2.28
C ARG A 319 6.16 23.47 -3.39
N VAL A 320 5.03 22.93 -3.82
CA VAL A 320 4.12 23.58 -4.78
C VAL A 320 3.01 24.29 -4.00
N ASN A 321 2.71 25.54 -4.35
CA ASN A 321 1.60 26.29 -3.77
C ASN A 321 0.29 26.08 -4.56
N SER A 322 -0.83 26.58 -4.04
CA SER A 322 -2.16 26.49 -4.68
C SER A 322 -2.28 27.16 -6.05
N LYS A 323 -1.26 27.92 -6.50
CA LYS A 323 -1.17 28.48 -7.86
C LYS A 323 -0.28 27.62 -8.78
N GLY A 324 0.05 26.39 -8.38
CA GLY A 324 0.93 25.48 -9.10
C GLY A 324 2.41 25.87 -9.09
N LYS A 325 2.82 26.92 -8.36
CA LYS A 325 4.19 27.44 -8.42
C LYS A 325 5.09 26.79 -7.36
N ALA A 326 6.28 26.41 -7.79
CA ALA A 326 7.41 26.08 -6.93
C ALA A 326 7.75 27.24 -5.97
N VAL A 327 7.93 26.93 -4.69
CA VAL A 327 8.49 27.84 -3.67
C VAL A 327 9.45 27.06 -2.75
N LEU A 328 10.47 27.74 -2.22
CA LEU A 328 11.34 27.16 -1.19
C LEU A 328 10.53 26.91 0.09
N ASP A 329 10.72 25.74 0.70
CA ASP A 329 10.19 25.41 2.02
C ASP A 329 11.23 25.73 3.09
N SER A 330 11.17 26.97 3.61
CA SER A 330 12.09 27.48 4.62
C SER A 330 11.97 26.78 5.98
N SER A 331 10.98 25.91 6.19
CA SER A 331 10.96 25.00 7.34
C SER A 331 12.05 23.93 7.19
N LYS A 332 12.08 23.25 6.03
CA LYS A 332 12.95 22.10 5.70
C LYS A 332 14.41 22.47 5.40
N CYS A 333 14.65 23.60 4.73
CA CYS A 333 15.98 23.99 4.27
C CYS A 333 16.38 25.41 4.68
N SER A 334 17.69 25.65 4.81
CA SER A 334 18.22 27.01 4.93
C SER A 334 18.04 27.79 3.62
N THR A 335 18.17 29.12 3.68
CA THR A 335 18.11 29.99 2.49
C THR A 335 19.13 29.59 1.42
N ASN A 336 18.73 29.74 0.15
CA ASN A 336 19.41 29.45 -1.13
C ASN A 336 18.96 28.14 -1.81
N MET A 337 18.89 28.16 -3.15
CA MET A 337 18.45 27.01 -3.97
C MET A 337 19.45 25.83 -4.02
N VAL A 338 20.58 25.95 -3.33
CA VAL A 338 21.57 24.87 -3.11
C VAL A 338 21.61 24.52 -1.61
N GLY A 339 20.46 24.69 -0.94
CA GLY A 339 20.36 24.79 0.51
C GLY A 339 20.85 23.54 1.25
N THR A 340 21.54 23.77 2.36
CA THR A 340 21.77 22.73 3.35
C THR A 340 20.40 22.37 3.94
N LEU A 341 19.93 21.15 3.64
CA LEU A 341 18.88 20.47 4.40
C LEU A 341 19.14 20.68 5.89
N LYS A 342 18.16 21.12 6.67
CA LYS A 342 18.29 21.20 8.15
C LYS A 342 18.15 19.84 8.83
N LEU A 343 18.24 18.76 8.06
CA LEU A 343 17.51 17.51 8.34
C LEU A 343 18.34 16.43 9.04
N ASP A 344 19.58 16.75 9.44
CA ASP A 344 20.66 15.82 9.80
C ASP A 344 20.41 14.92 11.04
N LYS A 345 19.21 14.93 11.63
CA LYS A 345 18.76 13.99 12.70
C LYS A 345 17.30 13.54 12.62
N GLU A 346 16.49 14.12 11.74
CA GLU A 346 15.01 14.03 11.81
C GLU A 346 14.38 13.19 10.69
N HIS A 347 15.18 12.73 9.74
CA HIS A 347 14.71 12.06 8.52
C HIS A 347 15.10 10.57 8.53
N ILE A 348 14.64 9.89 9.59
CA ILE A 348 14.98 8.50 9.93
C ILE A 348 13.72 7.80 10.45
N TRP A 349 13.25 6.78 9.74
CA TRP A 349 12.17 5.91 10.21
C TRP A 349 12.64 5.03 11.38
N LYS A 350 11.81 4.82 12.41
CA LYS A 350 12.20 4.13 13.65
C LYS A 350 11.11 3.20 14.18
N THR A 351 11.53 2.04 14.68
CA THR A 351 10.71 1.16 15.53
C THR A 351 10.33 1.85 16.85
N ALA A 352 9.34 1.29 17.57
CA ALA A 352 8.86 1.85 18.84
C ALA A 352 9.97 1.97 19.91
N ASP A 353 10.94 1.06 19.89
CA ASP A 353 12.11 1.04 20.77
C ASP A 353 13.31 1.85 20.23
N GLY A 354 13.18 2.45 19.04
CA GLY A 354 14.22 3.21 18.36
C GLY A 354 15.42 2.41 17.84
N ARG A 355 15.44 1.08 18.02
CA ARG A 355 16.65 0.25 17.75
C ARG A 355 16.93 -0.02 16.28
N HIS A 356 15.92 0.10 15.42
CA HIS A 356 16.03 -0.17 13.98
C HIS A 356 15.78 1.11 13.17
N PRO A 357 16.75 2.05 13.13
CA PRO A 357 16.66 3.24 12.28
C PRO A 357 16.89 2.91 10.79
N LEU A 358 16.08 3.47 9.91
CA LEU A 358 16.37 3.57 8.47
C LEU A 358 16.45 5.03 8.05
N ASP A 359 17.61 5.46 7.56
CA ASP A 359 17.84 6.80 7.01
C ASP A 359 17.36 6.90 5.55
N ILE A 360 16.67 7.99 5.20
CA ILE A 360 16.19 8.24 3.83
C ILE A 360 17.35 8.27 2.84
N LYS A 361 18.49 8.85 3.19
CA LYS A 361 19.66 8.95 2.31
C LYS A 361 20.14 7.57 1.87
N ASP A 362 20.17 6.63 2.80
CA ASP A 362 20.66 5.29 2.54
C ASP A 362 19.59 4.48 1.79
N TRP A 363 18.29 4.68 2.07
CA TRP A 363 17.18 4.13 1.26
C TRP A 363 17.19 4.64 -0.20
N VAL A 364 17.27 5.95 -0.43
CA VAL A 364 17.27 6.55 -1.78
C VAL A 364 18.50 6.13 -2.59
N ARG A 365 19.64 5.96 -1.94
CA ARG A 365 20.84 5.37 -2.56
C ARG A 365 20.63 3.88 -2.85
N GLY A 366 20.04 3.15 -1.91
CA GLY A 366 19.61 1.78 -2.09
C GLY A 366 18.78 1.59 -3.36
N ILE A 367 17.79 2.45 -3.61
CA ILE A 367 16.99 2.43 -4.85
C ILE A 367 17.87 2.48 -6.11
N GLN A 368 18.78 3.45 -6.18
CA GLN A 368 19.69 3.61 -7.33
C GLN A 368 20.71 2.45 -7.46
N GLU A 369 21.06 1.82 -6.35
CA GLU A 369 21.94 0.64 -6.27
C GLU A 369 21.20 -0.70 -6.46
N GLY A 370 19.90 -0.68 -6.76
CA GLY A 370 19.10 -1.89 -6.98
C GLY A 370 18.62 -2.61 -5.71
N ARG A 371 18.59 -1.92 -4.56
CA ARG A 371 18.31 -2.43 -3.21
C ARG A 371 17.23 -1.61 -2.47
N ASP A 372 15.95 -1.96 -2.56
CA ASP A 372 14.93 -1.30 -1.73
C ASP A 372 15.17 -1.65 -0.25
N LEU A 373 15.47 -0.64 0.58
CA LEU A 373 15.69 -0.79 2.02
C LEU A 373 14.40 -0.55 2.82
N LEU A 374 13.45 0.24 2.30
CA LEU A 374 12.20 0.54 3.01
C LEU A 374 11.24 -0.64 2.93
N GLN A 375 11.16 -1.31 1.78
CA GLN A 375 10.42 -2.57 1.63
C GLN A 375 10.84 -3.62 2.66
N ARG A 376 12.16 -3.84 2.80
CA ARG A 376 12.70 -4.80 3.76
C ARG A 376 12.46 -4.34 5.20
N TRP A 377 12.67 -3.07 5.50
CA TRP A 377 12.43 -2.52 6.84
C TRP A 377 10.95 -2.58 7.28
N ASP A 378 9.99 -2.29 6.40
CA ASP A 378 8.55 -2.44 6.68
C ASP A 378 8.13 -3.92 6.80
N LYS A 379 8.80 -4.83 6.07
CA LYS A 379 8.61 -6.28 6.21
C LYS A 379 9.17 -6.83 7.53
N ASP A 380 10.39 -6.44 7.90
CA ASP A 380 11.12 -7.00 9.04
C ASP A 380 10.66 -6.40 10.39
N HIS A 381 9.95 -5.27 10.37
CA HIS A 381 9.55 -4.55 11.58
C HIS A 381 8.06 -4.17 11.69
N TYR A 382 7.27 -4.32 10.62
CA TYR A 382 5.83 -4.02 10.63
C TYR A 382 5.01 -5.13 9.96
N ASN A 383 4.57 -4.95 8.72
CA ASN A 383 3.71 -5.92 8.03
C ASN A 383 3.99 -6.06 6.52
N GLY A 384 5.10 -5.49 6.02
CA GLY A 384 5.58 -5.68 4.65
C GLY A 384 4.58 -5.27 3.56
N GLN A 385 3.78 -4.23 3.82
CA GLN A 385 2.82 -3.71 2.84
C GLN A 385 3.50 -2.75 1.86
N VAL A 386 4.46 -1.93 2.32
CA VAL A 386 5.20 -1.00 1.46
C VAL A 386 6.16 -1.78 0.54
N GLY A 387 5.95 -1.70 -0.77
CA GLY A 387 6.65 -2.55 -1.75
C GLY A 387 6.34 -4.04 -1.62
N GLY A 388 5.25 -4.42 -0.93
CA GLY A 388 4.95 -5.79 -0.52
C GLY A 388 4.73 -6.81 -1.65
N PHE A 389 4.53 -6.37 -2.89
CA PHE A 389 4.46 -7.24 -4.07
C PHE A 389 5.80 -7.36 -4.81
N GLY A 390 6.84 -6.65 -4.36
CA GLY A 390 8.17 -6.68 -4.94
C GLY A 390 8.19 -6.16 -6.37
N ASN A 391 8.91 -6.89 -7.23
CA ASN A 391 9.18 -6.48 -8.61
C ASN A 391 8.02 -6.75 -9.58
N LYS A 392 6.80 -6.90 -9.06
CA LYS A 392 5.59 -7.04 -9.86
C LYS A 392 5.17 -5.69 -10.43
N LEU A 393 4.94 -5.70 -11.73
CA LEU A 393 4.35 -4.66 -12.56
C LEU A 393 3.14 -5.27 -13.27
N GLU A 394 2.28 -4.41 -13.79
CA GLU A 394 1.23 -4.82 -14.72
C GLU A 394 1.33 -4.00 -16.00
N TYR A 395 0.71 -4.46 -17.08
CA TYR A 395 0.73 -3.71 -18.34
C TYR A 395 -0.17 -2.48 -18.28
N LEU A 396 0.11 -1.47 -19.10
CA LEU A 396 -0.88 -0.42 -19.36
C LEU A 396 -2.08 -1.00 -20.11
N ASP A 397 -3.26 -0.69 -19.58
CA ASP A 397 -4.54 -1.02 -20.21
C ASP A 397 -4.62 -0.42 -21.63
N GLY A 398 -4.99 -1.26 -22.60
CA GLY A 398 -4.99 -0.93 -24.01
C GLY A 398 -3.61 -0.82 -24.69
N SER A 399 -2.49 -1.16 -24.02
CA SER A 399 -1.17 -1.20 -24.68
C SER A 399 -1.05 -2.44 -25.58
N THR A 400 -1.20 -2.21 -26.89
CA THR A 400 -1.27 -3.24 -27.96
C THR A 400 -0.04 -4.13 -28.12
N ASN A 401 1.01 -3.89 -27.33
CA ASN A 401 2.28 -4.62 -27.41
C ASN A 401 2.78 -5.16 -26.05
N GLN A 402 2.04 -4.96 -24.94
CA GLN A 402 2.48 -5.34 -23.58
C GLN A 402 3.92 -4.83 -23.25
N LYS A 403 4.27 -3.62 -23.72
CA LYS A 403 5.63 -3.03 -23.57
C LYS A 403 5.72 -1.90 -22.53
N GLU A 404 4.60 -1.56 -21.90
CA GLU A 404 4.46 -0.35 -21.11
C GLU A 404 3.91 -0.71 -19.73
N ALA A 405 4.55 -0.21 -18.68
CA ALA A 405 4.35 -0.65 -17.32
C ALA A 405 3.48 0.31 -16.51
N ALA A 406 2.50 -0.25 -15.81
CA ALA A 406 1.89 0.28 -14.61
C ALA A 406 2.61 -0.26 -13.36
N VAL A 407 2.73 0.59 -12.35
CA VAL A 407 3.14 0.18 -11.00
C VAL A 407 1.88 -0.11 -10.17
N ILE A 408 1.95 -1.09 -9.27
CA ILE A 408 0.80 -1.45 -8.43
C ILE A 408 0.75 -0.52 -7.23
N ILE A 409 -0.37 0.18 -7.04
CA ILE A 409 -0.59 1.17 -5.99
C ILE A 409 -1.86 0.80 -5.22
N GLU A 410 -1.79 0.95 -3.89
CA GLU A 410 -2.92 0.86 -2.99
C GLU A 410 -3.36 2.27 -2.57
N TYR A 411 -4.59 2.62 -2.91
CA TYR A 411 -5.24 3.89 -2.62
C TYR A 411 -5.95 3.74 -1.26
N ARG A 412 -5.51 4.48 -0.24
CA ARG A 412 -5.99 4.38 1.15
C ARG A 412 -6.71 5.64 1.59
N GLY A 413 -7.75 5.48 2.41
CA GLY A 413 -8.57 6.61 2.87
C GLY A 413 -9.47 7.15 1.75
N LEU A 414 -10.11 6.23 1.03
CA LEU A 414 -11.16 6.49 0.07
C LEU A 414 -12.46 6.90 0.79
N LYS A 415 -13.58 6.92 0.06
CA LYS A 415 -14.90 7.16 0.63
C LYS A 415 -15.23 6.09 1.69
N GLU A 416 -15.66 6.53 2.87
CA GLU A 416 -16.45 5.67 3.77
C GLU A 416 -17.84 5.51 3.16
N MET A 417 -18.25 4.28 2.86
CA MET A 417 -19.48 3.97 2.12
C MET A 417 -20.36 2.98 2.86
N ILE A 418 -21.68 3.07 2.65
CA ILE A 418 -22.63 2.05 3.13
C ILE A 418 -22.85 0.96 2.07
N ARG A 419 -23.42 -0.18 2.49
CA ARG A 419 -23.66 -1.35 1.64
C ARG A 419 -24.24 -1.03 0.26
N ASP A 420 -25.28 -0.20 0.20
CA ASP A 420 -26.00 0.09 -1.06
C ASP A 420 -25.22 1.02 -2.01
N GLU A 421 -24.14 1.66 -1.54
CA GLU A 421 -23.24 2.45 -2.38
C GLU A 421 -22.10 1.60 -2.99
N ILE A 422 -21.80 0.42 -2.43
CA ILE A 422 -20.69 -0.45 -2.82
C ILE A 422 -20.66 -0.74 -4.34
N PRO A 423 -21.77 -1.14 -5.00
CA PRO A 423 -21.72 -1.51 -6.42
C PRO A 423 -21.35 -0.33 -7.33
N GLN A 424 -22.01 0.83 -7.13
CA GLN A 424 -21.76 2.01 -7.96
C GLN A 424 -20.38 2.62 -7.67
N ALA A 425 -19.98 2.71 -6.39
CA ALA A 425 -18.66 3.22 -6.02
C ALA A 425 -17.53 2.37 -6.62
N SER A 426 -17.73 1.05 -6.77
CA SER A 426 -16.78 0.15 -7.43
C SER A 426 -16.68 0.45 -8.94
N VAL A 427 -17.81 0.61 -9.64
CA VAL A 427 -17.82 1.03 -11.06
C VAL A 427 -17.13 2.38 -11.26
N ASP A 428 -17.38 3.34 -10.36
CA ASP A 428 -16.80 4.69 -10.39
C ASP A 428 -15.28 4.68 -10.15
N MET A 429 -14.80 3.80 -9.27
CA MET A 429 -13.37 3.58 -9.02
C MET A 429 -12.67 2.89 -10.21
N GLU A 430 -13.24 1.82 -10.77
CA GLU A 430 -12.66 1.14 -11.93
C GLU A 430 -12.56 2.08 -13.13
N SER A 431 -13.63 2.84 -13.41
CA SER A 431 -13.67 3.84 -14.48
C SER A 431 -12.55 4.88 -14.34
N ALA A 432 -12.31 5.37 -13.12
CA ALA A 432 -11.26 6.35 -12.85
C ALA A 432 -9.83 5.77 -12.97
N ILE A 433 -9.63 4.47 -12.68
CA ILE A 433 -8.38 3.76 -13.00
C ILE A 433 -8.21 3.62 -14.52
N ILE A 434 -9.24 3.20 -15.26
CA ILE A 434 -9.17 3.08 -16.72
C ILE A 434 -8.84 4.43 -17.38
N ASP A 435 -9.41 5.53 -16.89
CA ASP A 435 -9.08 6.87 -17.38
C ASP A 435 -7.65 7.33 -17.04
N LEU A 436 -7.07 6.88 -15.92
CA LEU A 436 -5.65 7.09 -15.62
C LEU A 436 -4.73 6.42 -16.65
N HIS A 437 -5.04 5.19 -17.07
CA HIS A 437 -4.32 4.50 -18.15
C HIS A 437 -4.51 5.20 -19.49
N ARG A 438 -5.75 5.57 -19.84
CA ARG A 438 -6.06 6.31 -21.08
C ARG A 438 -5.27 7.61 -21.18
N LEU A 439 -5.18 8.38 -20.10
CA LEU A 439 -4.46 9.66 -20.08
C LEU A 439 -2.94 9.49 -20.30
N ASP A 440 -2.32 8.44 -19.74
CA ASP A 440 -0.90 8.14 -20.02
C ASP A 440 -0.68 7.77 -21.49
N MET A 441 -1.57 6.95 -22.06
CA MET A 441 -1.53 6.58 -23.48
C MET A 441 -1.72 7.80 -24.41
N GLU A 442 -2.53 8.79 -24.02
CA GLU A 442 -2.64 10.07 -24.74
C GLU A 442 -1.37 10.91 -24.64
N ASP A 443 -0.76 11.02 -23.45
CA ASP A 443 0.46 11.80 -23.25
C ASP A 443 1.64 11.23 -24.04
N ARG A 444 1.79 9.91 -24.07
CA ARG A 444 2.80 9.20 -24.89
C ARG A 444 2.62 9.46 -26.39
N ARG A 445 1.39 9.38 -26.89
CA ARG A 445 1.07 9.72 -28.30
C ARG A 445 1.39 11.17 -28.64
N ARG A 446 1.27 12.10 -27.69
CA ARG A 446 1.65 13.52 -27.86
C ARG A 446 3.17 13.75 -27.76
N ALA A 447 3.88 12.94 -26.97
CA ALA A 447 5.34 13.01 -26.85
C ALA A 447 6.07 12.47 -28.10
N GLY A 448 5.46 11.48 -28.78
CA GLY A 448 6.06 10.80 -29.93
C GLY A 448 6.98 9.65 -29.52
N PRO A 449 7.57 8.92 -30.49
CA PRO A 449 8.56 7.88 -30.21
C PRO A 449 9.83 8.50 -29.59
N SER A 450 10.31 7.90 -28.49
CA SER A 450 11.48 8.35 -27.71
C SER A 450 12.79 7.67 -28.12
#